data_AF-A0A0S8JT52-F1
#
_entry.id   AF-A0A0S8JT52-F1
#
_cell.length_a   1.000
_cell.length_b   1.000
_cell.length_c   1.000
_cell.angle_alpha   90.00
_cell.angle_beta   90.00
_cell.angle_gamma   90.00
#
_symmetry.space_group_name_H-M   'P 1'
#
loop_
_entity.id
_entity.type
_entity.pdbx_description
1 polymer ?
#
loop_
_entity_poly.entity_id
_entity_poly.type
_entity_poly.pdbx_seq_one_letter_code
_entity_poly.pdbx_strand_id
1 'polypeptide(L)'
;MIRYLVYFIALYLTLTISAIVDVLAIILFFIIMEEDARIALIFSFVTGLLIDLYLPVRIGINTLIYITLTQSLLFLKKYLVINPLTTIATFFVFYLIKIALANILVSAPINLLHIAYTIAAFFPVTMILNRINFGIWMKA
;
A
#
# COMPACT_ATOMS: atom_id res chain seq x y z
N MET A 1 -10.80 12.69 -11.51
CA MET A 1 -11.69 12.85 -10.33
C MET A 1 -12.26 11.53 -9.85
N ILE A 2 -12.99 10.76 -10.68
CA ILE A 2 -13.64 9.50 -10.24
C ILE A 2 -12.64 8.48 -9.66
N ARG A 3 -11.46 8.32 -10.27
CA ARG A 3 -10.40 7.40 -9.77
C ARG A 3 -9.96 7.68 -8.32
N TYR A 4 -9.81 8.95 -7.94
CA TYR A 4 -9.42 9.32 -6.57
C TYR A 4 -10.51 8.99 -5.54
N LEU A 5 -11.77 9.10 -5.94
CA LEU A 5 -12.91 8.68 -5.13
C LEU A 5 -12.92 7.16 -4.94
N VAL A 6 -12.59 6.39 -5.99
CA VAL A 6 -12.40 4.93 -5.88
C VAL A 6 -11.30 4.59 -4.87
N TYR A 7 -10.13 5.24 -4.96
CA TYR A 7 -9.03 5.01 -4.01
C TYR A 7 -9.44 5.32 -2.57
N PHE A 8 -10.12 6.45 -2.35
CA PHE A 8 -10.57 6.84 -1.02
C PHE A 8 -11.57 5.84 -0.44
N ILE A 9 -12.55 5.41 -1.24
CA ILE A 9 -13.53 4.38 -0.85
C ILE A 9 -12.82 3.05 -0.57
N ALA A 10 -11.88 2.64 -1.43
CA ALA A 10 -11.16 1.39 -1.26
C ALA A 10 -10.34 1.38 0.04
N LEU A 11 -9.62 2.45 0.36
CA LEU A 11 -8.89 2.58 1.62
C LEU A 11 -9.82 2.53 2.83
N TYR A 12 -10.95 3.25 2.76
CA TYR A 12 -11.90 3.27 3.87
C TYR A 12 -12.57 1.90 4.12
N LEU A 13 -13.03 1.23 3.06
CA LEU A 13 -13.71 -0.07 3.17
C LEU A 13 -12.78 -1.20 3.60
N THR A 14 -11.51 -1.14 3.24
CA THR A 14 -10.54 -2.20 3.53
C THR A 14 -9.84 -2.05 4.89
N LEU A 15 -10.16 -0.99 5.63
CA LEU A 15 -9.59 -0.72 6.95
C LEU A 15 -9.80 -1.89 7.92
N THR A 16 -10.99 -2.49 7.91
CA THR A 16 -11.35 -3.64 8.77
C THR A 16 -10.77 -4.96 8.26
N ILE A 17 -10.55 -5.09 6.95
CA ILE A 17 -10.00 -6.28 6.28
C ILE A 17 -8.48 -6.40 6.54
N SER A 18 -7.82 -5.27 6.85
CA SER A 18 -6.39 -5.17 7.15
C SER A 18 -5.88 -6.08 8.28
N ALA A 19 -6.78 -6.64 9.10
CA ALA A 19 -6.43 -7.57 10.18
C ALA A 19 -6.00 -8.98 9.68
N ILE A 20 -6.39 -9.37 8.46
CA ILE A 20 -6.12 -10.70 7.88
C ILE A 20 -5.25 -10.60 6.61
N VAL A 21 -5.44 -9.53 5.84
CA VAL A 21 -4.68 -9.23 4.63
C VAL A 21 -4.42 -7.75 4.63
N ASP A 22 -3.18 -7.31 4.49
CA ASP A 22 -2.84 -5.87 4.45
C ASP A 22 -3.19 -5.27 3.08
N VAL A 23 -4.48 -5.21 2.77
CA VAL A 23 -5.03 -4.67 1.52
C VAL A 23 -4.73 -3.18 1.40
N LEU A 24 -4.63 -2.46 2.52
CA LEU A 24 -4.23 -1.05 2.54
C LEU A 24 -2.83 -0.85 1.95
N ALA A 25 -1.86 -1.67 2.36
CA ALA A 25 -0.52 -1.62 1.78
C ALA A 25 -0.53 -1.91 0.27
N ILE A 26 -1.37 -2.85 -0.19
CA ILE A 26 -1.51 -3.17 -1.62
C ILE A 26 -2.12 -1.99 -2.40
N ILE A 27 -3.23 -1.42 -1.91
CA ILE A 27 -3.90 -0.27 -2.52
C ILE A 27 -2.95 0.92 -2.58
N LEU A 28 -2.25 1.21 -1.47
CA LEU A 28 -1.32 2.32 -1.44
C LEU A 28 -0.16 2.10 -2.42
N PHE A 29 0.42 0.90 -2.45
CA PHE A 29 1.46 0.57 -3.43
C PHE A 29 0.97 0.77 -4.87
N PHE A 30 -0.25 0.32 -5.18
CA PHE A 30 -0.88 0.54 -6.48
C PHE A 30 -0.96 2.03 -6.83
N ILE A 31 -1.43 2.87 -5.90
CA ILE A 31 -1.50 4.32 -6.10
C ILE A 31 -0.11 4.91 -6.35
N ILE A 32 0.92 4.47 -5.62
CA ILE A 32 2.29 4.95 -5.80
C ILE A 32 2.82 4.63 -7.20
N MET A 33 2.52 3.43 -7.71
CA MET A 33 2.99 2.99 -9.02
C MET A 33 2.24 3.67 -10.17
N GLU A 34 0.95 3.96 -10.01
CA GLU A 34 0.10 4.45 -11.10
C GLU A 34 -0.06 5.98 -11.16
N GLU A 35 0.00 6.67 -10.02
CA GLU A 35 -0.30 8.09 -9.93
C GLU A 35 0.97 8.97 -9.79
N ASP A 36 0.75 10.28 -9.86
CA ASP A 36 1.79 11.28 -9.63
C ASP A 36 2.26 11.30 -8.17
N ALA A 37 3.51 11.73 -7.97
CA ALA A 37 4.13 11.84 -6.64
C ALA A 37 3.28 12.61 -5.63
N ARG A 38 2.64 13.71 -6.05
CA ARG A 38 1.77 14.52 -5.17
C ARG A 38 0.58 13.73 -4.66
N ILE A 39 -0.08 12.98 -5.54
CA ILE A 39 -1.26 12.18 -5.22
C ILE A 39 -0.85 11.03 -4.31
N ALA A 40 0.22 10.31 -4.65
CA ALA A 40 0.75 9.22 -3.85
C ALA A 40 1.08 9.66 -2.40
N LEU A 41 1.66 10.85 -2.22
CA LEU A 41 1.96 11.40 -0.88
C LEU A 41 0.71 11.78 -0.10
N ILE A 42 -0.31 12.35 -0.76
CA ILE A 42 -1.59 12.65 -0.09
C ILE A 42 -2.23 11.34 0.39
N PHE A 43 -2.28 10.32 -0.47
CA PHE A 43 -2.87 9.04 -0.12
C PHE A 43 -2.06 8.28 0.93
N SER A 44 -0.74 8.40 0.96
CA SER A 44 0.07 7.78 2.01
C SER A 44 -0.15 8.44 3.37
N PHE A 45 -0.26 9.77 3.41
CA PHE A 45 -0.65 10.50 4.61
C PHE A 45 -2.05 10.07 5.09
N VAL A 46 -3.04 10.05 4.19
CA VAL A 46 -4.41 9.64 4.52
C VAL A 46 -4.45 8.19 5.02
N THR A 47 -3.74 7.27 4.35
CA THR A 47 -3.71 5.84 4.73
C THR A 47 -3.13 5.67 6.13
N GLY A 48 -1.98 6.28 6.41
CA GLY A 48 -1.37 6.19 7.73
C GLY A 48 -2.22 6.85 8.82
N LEU A 49 -2.85 7.99 8.53
CA LEU A 49 -3.75 8.68 9.45
C LEU A 49 -5.01 7.86 9.74
N LEU A 50 -5.60 7.21 8.74
CA LEU A 50 -6.75 6.32 8.94
C LEU A 50 -6.40 5.14 9.86
N ILE A 51 -5.21 4.55 9.69
CA ILE A 51 -4.73 3.46 10.55
C ILE A 51 -4.48 3.96 11.97
N ASP A 52 -3.81 5.11 12.12
CA ASP A 52 -3.53 5.72 13.42
C ASP A 52 -4.82 6.06 14.20
N LEU A 53 -5.89 6.44 13.50
CA LEU A 53 -7.21 6.72 14.10
C LEU A 53 -7.99 5.44 14.43
N TYR A 54 -7.85 4.39 13.63
CA TYR A 54 -8.62 3.15 13.78
C TYR A 54 -8.02 2.20 14.82
N LEU A 55 -6.69 2.11 14.89
CA LEU A 55 -5.96 1.28 15.84
C LEU A 55 -4.94 2.16 16.57
N PRO A 56 -5.38 3.00 17.53
CA PRO A 56 -4.53 3.98 18.19
C PRO A 56 -3.58 3.28 19.17
N VAL A 57 -2.45 2.78 18.65
CA VAL A 57 -1.35 2.31 19.49
C VAL A 57 -0.43 3.50 19.79
N ARG A 58 -0.02 4.24 18.75
CA ARG A 58 0.77 5.48 18.83
C ARG A 58 0.42 6.37 17.64
N ILE A 59 -0.33 7.45 17.88
CA ILE A 59 -0.80 8.37 16.84
C ILE A 59 0.40 8.94 16.08
N GLY A 60 0.35 8.91 14.75
CA GLY A 60 1.33 9.51 13.86
C GLY A 60 2.45 8.57 13.40
N ILE A 61 2.64 7.40 14.03
CA ILE A 61 3.71 6.49 13.60
C ILE A 61 3.38 5.81 12.27
N ASN A 62 2.15 5.33 12.06
CA ASN A 62 1.81 4.72 10.77
C ASN A 62 1.86 5.77 9.65
N THR A 63 1.40 6.99 9.93
CA THR A 63 1.54 8.13 9.03
C THR A 63 3.00 8.35 8.61
N LEU A 64 3.93 8.36 9.57
CA LEU A 64 5.35 8.53 9.28
C LEU A 64 5.92 7.36 8.46
N ILE A 65 5.63 6.11 8.84
CA ILE A 65 6.07 4.91 8.11
C ILE A 65 5.63 4.98 6.65
N TYR A 66 4.35 5.21 6.39
CA TYR A 66 3.82 5.21 5.03
C TYR A 66 4.37 6.38 4.19
N ILE A 67 4.54 7.57 4.76
CA ILE A 67 5.13 8.70 4.05
C ILE A 67 6.59 8.40 3.68
N THR A 68 7.40 7.93 4.62
CA THR A 68 8.82 7.64 4.35
C THR A 68 8.96 6.57 3.27
N LEU A 69 8.21 5.47 3.39
CA LEU A 69 8.24 4.40 2.38
C LEU A 69 7.74 4.88 1.01
N THR A 70 6.71 5.71 0.99
CA THR A 70 6.19 6.29 -0.25
C THR A 70 7.23 7.18 -0.93
N GLN A 71 7.93 8.02 -0.17
CA GLN A 71 9.00 8.85 -0.71
C GLN A 71 10.15 8.00 -1.26
N SER A 72 10.59 6.97 -0.53
CA SER A 72 11.62 6.05 -1.00
C SER A 72 11.19 5.34 -2.28
N LEU A 73 9.95 4.86 -2.35
CA LEU A 73 9.44 4.17 -3.53
C LEU A 73 9.23 5.12 -4.72
N LEU A 74 8.77 6.35 -4.50
CA LEU A 74 8.67 7.37 -5.56
C LEU A 74 10.03 7.77 -6.12
N PHE A 75 11.07 7.81 -5.28
CA PHE A 75 12.44 7.99 -5.74
C PHE A 75 12.89 6.81 -6.60
N LEU A 76 12.68 5.58 -6.12
CA LEU A 76 13.08 4.36 -6.81
C LEU A 76 12.30 4.14 -8.12
N LYS A 77 11.01 4.53 -8.17
CA LYS A 77 10.12 4.46 -9.34
C LYS A 77 10.74 5.08 -10.59
N LYS A 78 11.55 6.14 -10.44
CA LYS A 78 12.24 6.81 -11.56
C LYS A 78 13.29 5.93 -12.26
N TYR A 79 13.79 4.90 -11.56
CA TYR A 79 14.85 4.02 -12.03
C TYR A 79 14.34 2.61 -12.36
N LEU A 80 13.06 2.32 -12.08
CA LEU A 80 12.47 1.02 -12.35
C LEU A 80 11.97 0.93 -13.78
N VAL A 81 12.35 -0.17 -14.45
CA VAL A 81 11.60 -0.65 -15.61
C VAL A 81 10.37 -1.38 -15.08
N ILE A 82 9.19 -0.82 -15.33
CA ILE A 82 7.93 -1.38 -14.86
C ILE A 82 7.60 -2.59 -15.73
N ASN A 83 7.64 -3.77 -15.11
CA ASN A 83 7.13 -5.01 -15.66
C ASN A 83 6.50 -5.82 -14.50
N PRO A 84 5.74 -6.91 -14.78
CA PRO A 84 5.05 -7.65 -13.73
C PRO A 84 5.99 -8.18 -12.64
N LEU A 85 7.17 -8.66 -13.02
CA LEU A 85 8.14 -9.27 -12.10
C LEU A 85 8.81 -8.21 -11.21
N THR A 86 9.22 -7.08 -11.77
CA THR A 86 9.80 -5.95 -11.01
C THR A 86 8.76 -5.34 -10.08
N THR A 87 7.50 -5.26 -10.51
CA THR A 87 6.39 -4.74 -9.69
C THR A 87 6.11 -5.65 -8.49
N ILE A 88 6.09 -6.97 -8.68
CA ILE A 88 5.93 -7.92 -7.57
C ILE A 88 7.12 -7.87 -6.61
N ALA A 89 8.35 -7.87 -7.14
CA ALA A 89 9.56 -7.82 -6.31
C ALA A 89 9.63 -6.52 -5.49
N THR A 90 9.29 -5.39 -6.10
CA THR A 90 9.28 -4.08 -5.42
C THR A 90 8.18 -3.99 -4.38
N PHE A 91 6.99 -4.55 -4.64
CA PHE A 91 5.96 -4.68 -3.62
C PHE A 91 6.42 -5.53 -2.44
N PHE A 92 7.03 -6.69 -2.70
CA PHE A 92 7.52 -7.60 -1.67
C PHE A 92 8.53 -6.89 -0.75
N VAL A 93 9.52 -6.19 -1.34
CA VAL A 93 10.50 -5.40 -0.58
C VAL A 93 9.82 -4.27 0.20
N PHE A 94 8.95 -3.49 -0.43
CA PHE A 94 8.19 -2.42 0.22
C PHE A 94 7.42 -2.94 1.45
N TYR A 95 6.73 -4.07 1.29
CA TYR A 95 5.90 -4.65 2.33
C TYR A 95 6.73 -5.22 3.49
N LEU A 96 7.84 -5.90 3.20
CA LEU A 96 8.75 -6.40 4.24
C LEU A 96 9.39 -5.26 5.04
N ILE A 97 9.82 -4.19 4.39
CA ILE A 97 10.37 -3.02 5.09
C ILE A 97 9.29 -2.39 5.98
N LYS A 98 8.04 -2.28 5.49
CA LYS A 98 6.90 -1.80 6.31
C LYS A 98 6.71 -2.63 7.57
N ILE A 99 6.76 -3.96 7.46
CA ILE A 99 6.62 -4.87 8.61
C ILE A 99 7.78 -4.69 9.57
N ALA A 100 9.02 -4.62 9.07
CA ALA A 100 10.20 -4.42 9.89
C ALA A 100 10.11 -3.09 10.67
N LEU A 101 9.74 -2.00 10.01
CA LEU A 101 9.55 -0.71 10.66
C LEU A 101 8.42 -0.73 11.71
N ALA A 102 7.29 -1.35 11.40
CA ALA A 102 6.18 -1.48 12.35
C ALA A 102 6.56 -2.33 13.57
N ASN A 103 7.33 -3.40 13.39
CA ASN A 103 7.85 -4.23 14.47
C ASN A 103 8.85 -3.46 15.35
N ILE A 104 9.77 -2.70 14.75
CA ILE A 104 10.77 -1.91 15.50
C ILE A 104 10.13 -0.74 16.26
N LEU A 105 9.23 0.01 15.62
CA LEU A 105 8.72 1.28 16.16
C LEU A 105 7.52 1.12 17.11
N VAL A 106 6.70 0.08 16.89
CA VAL A 106 5.43 -0.10 17.59
C VAL A 106 5.31 -1.51 18.21
N SER A 107 6.38 -2.32 18.13
CA SER A 107 6.39 -3.69 18.65
C SER A 107 5.26 -4.56 18.09
N ALA A 108 4.85 -4.27 16.84
CA ALA A 108 3.80 -5.03 16.18
C ALA A 108 4.23 -6.50 15.97
N PRO A 109 3.37 -7.48 16.26
CA PRO A 109 3.73 -8.89 16.11
C PRO A 109 3.94 -9.27 14.65
N ILE A 110 4.98 -10.06 14.38
CA ILE A 110 5.23 -10.61 13.05
C ILE A 110 4.39 -11.88 12.89
N ASN A 111 3.42 -11.85 11.99
CA ASN A 111 2.59 -13.01 11.68
C ASN A 111 2.88 -13.49 10.25
N LEU A 112 3.57 -14.63 10.12
CA LEU A 112 3.96 -15.20 8.83
C LEU A 112 2.76 -15.58 7.95
N LEU A 113 1.64 -16.02 8.55
CA LEU A 113 0.42 -16.32 7.80
C LEU A 113 -0.18 -15.05 7.19
N HIS A 114 -0.21 -13.96 7.95
CA HIS A 114 -0.68 -12.66 7.47
C HIS A 114 0.17 -12.15 6.30
N ILE A 115 1.50 -12.34 6.38
CA ILE A 115 2.43 -11.99 5.31
C ILE A 115 2.14 -12.81 4.05
N ALA A 116 2.00 -14.13 4.19
CA ALA A 116 1.72 -15.02 3.07
C ALA A 116 0.39 -14.67 2.38
N TYR A 117 -0.67 -14.42 3.16
CA TYR A 117 -1.96 -14.03 2.59
C TYR A 117 -1.91 -12.67 1.89
N THR A 118 -1.16 -11.69 2.42
CA THR A 118 -0.99 -10.39 1.77
C THR A 118 -0.26 -10.51 0.44
N ILE A 119 0.79 -11.32 0.37
CA ILE A 119 1.51 -11.56 -0.88
C ILE A 119 0.61 -12.27 -1.89
N ALA A 120 -0.16 -13.28 -1.47
CA ALA A 120 -1.09 -13.99 -2.34
C ALA A 120 -2.22 -13.07 -2.85
N ALA A 121 -2.70 -12.15 -2.01
CA ALA A 121 -3.75 -11.19 -2.35
C ALA A 121 -3.28 -10.04 -3.25
N PHE A 122 -1.97 -9.81 -3.39
CA PHE A 122 -1.43 -8.71 -4.19
C PHE A 122 -1.95 -8.73 -5.63
N PHE A 123 -1.86 -9.88 -6.30
CA PHE A 123 -2.26 -10.01 -7.70
C PHE A 123 -3.77 -9.80 -7.93
N PRO A 124 -4.68 -10.50 -7.22
CA PRO A 124 -6.12 -10.28 -7.43
C PRO A 124 -6.54 -8.85 -7.08
N VAL A 125 -6.00 -8.25 -6.02
CA VAL A 125 -6.34 -6.87 -5.65
C VAL A 125 -5.88 -5.88 -6.72
N THR A 126 -4.64 -6.00 -7.22
CA THR A 126 -4.12 -5.11 -8.26
C THR A 126 -4.86 -5.28 -9.59
N MET A 127 -5.26 -6.50 -9.98
CA MET A 127 -6.11 -6.73 -11.15
C MET A 127 -7.48 -6.06 -11.02
N ILE A 128 -8.14 -6.18 -9.87
CA ILE A 128 -9.43 -5.54 -9.61
C ILE A 128 -9.29 -4.01 -9.68
N LEU A 129 -8.25 -3.44 -9.05
CA LEU A 129 -8.00 -2.01 -9.08
C LEU A 129 -7.69 -1.50 -10.49
N ASN A 130 -6.91 -2.25 -11.28
CA ASN A 130 -6.64 -1.93 -12.68
C ASN A 130 -7.93 -1.93 -13.52
N ARG A 131 -8.77 -2.96 -13.33
CA ARG A 131 -10.03 -3.09 -14.06
C ARG A 131 -10.99 -1.96 -13.74
N ILE A 132 -11.10 -1.56 -12.47
CA ILE A 132 -11.98 -0.47 -12.04
C ILE A 132 -11.48 0.90 -12.52
N ASN A 133 -10.18 1.18 -12.40
CA ASN A 133 -9.65 2.53 -12.65
C ASN A 133 -9.29 2.80 -14.12
N PHE A 134 -8.93 1.76 -14.86
CA PHE A 134 -8.40 1.89 -16.23
C PHE A 134 -9.13 1.01 -17.25
N GLY A 135 -10.07 0.16 -16.84
CA GLY A 135 -10.81 -0.72 -17.74
C GLY A 135 -10.00 -1.91 -18.27
N ILE A 136 -8.75 -2.07 -17.86
CA ILE A 136 -7.81 -3.10 -18.31
C ILE A 136 -7.46 -4.06 -17.17
N TRP A 137 -7.10 -5.30 -17.49
CA TRP A 137 -6.78 -6.31 -16.47
C TRP A 137 -5.35 -6.19 -15.95
N MET A 138 -4.40 -5.86 -16.82
CA MET A 138 -3.02 -5.55 -16.48
C MET A 138 -2.51 -4.47 -17.45
N LYS A 139 -1.78 -3.49 -16.92
CA LYS A 139 -0.92 -2.62 -17.71
C LYS A 139 0.32 -3.43 -18.07
N ALA A 140 0.58 -3.58 -19.37
CA ALA A 140 1.80 -4.20 -19.90
C ALA A 140 2.98 -3.24 -19.75
#